data_AF-A0A5J4RLY1-F1
#
_entry.id   AF-A0A5J4RLY1-F1
#
_cell.length_a   1.000
_cell.length_b   1.000
_cell.length_c   1.000
_cell.angle_alpha   90.00
_cell.angle_beta   90.00
_cell.angle_gamma   90.00
#
_symmetry.space_group_name_H-M   'P 1'
#
loop_
_entity.id
_entity.type
_entity.pdbx_description
1 polymer ?
#
loop_
_entity_poly.entity_id
_entity_poly.type
_entity_poly.pdbx_seq_one_letter_code
_entity_poly.pdbx_strand_id
1 'polypeptide(L)'
;MGGLARTLIRTGEVRKGIDQALEIGSETVCRECASILEGMKLLDESALMYQHGGQVERAVEIYLSTRNLKGASGLMQQVKTPLLHLQYGRAREAEGSYEEAIKEYLFAGDILSVARLYININDLGSAFILVRENKSAEAALVVSRFCQQQSKFEEAIEFLVVARCFKEGYDLANTQRLMDRYVDSLIRTDDEAASAIAQATEKAKQLAEQEQLENEEIDED
;
A
#
# COMPACT_ATOMS: atom_id res chain seq x y z
N MET A 1 28.05 -28.66 -24.87
CA MET A 1 26.97 -28.07 -25.70
C MET A 1 26.60 -26.64 -25.31
N GLY A 2 26.73 -26.22 -24.05
CA GLY A 2 26.37 -24.83 -23.65
C GLY A 2 27.13 -23.70 -24.37
N GLY A 3 28.31 -23.97 -24.93
CA GLY A 3 29.02 -23.00 -25.78
C GLY A 3 28.40 -22.80 -27.17
N LEU A 4 27.74 -23.83 -27.72
CA LEU A 4 27.03 -23.75 -29.01
C LEU A 4 25.79 -22.87 -28.87
N ALA A 5 24.99 -23.07 -27.81
CA ALA A 5 23.82 -22.24 -27.54
C ALA A 5 24.18 -20.73 -27.43
N ARG A 6 25.24 -20.41 -26.68
CA ARG A 6 25.73 -19.02 -26.54
C ARG A 6 26.21 -18.41 -27.86
N THR A 7 26.92 -19.21 -28.67
CA THR A 7 27.42 -18.72 -29.96
C THR A 7 26.29 -18.50 -30.95
N LEU A 8 25.31 -19.40 -31.02
CA LEU A 8 24.11 -19.25 -31.86
C LEU A 8 23.32 -17.98 -31.53
N ILE A 9 23.12 -17.68 -30.24
CA ILE A 9 22.46 -16.44 -29.81
C ILE A 9 23.26 -15.22 -30.27
N ARG A 10 24.58 -15.21 -30.05
CA ARG A 10 25.46 -14.09 -30.47
C ARG A 10 25.50 -13.88 -31.97
N THR A 11 25.38 -14.94 -32.76
CA THR A 11 25.35 -14.87 -34.23
C THR A 11 23.97 -14.51 -34.79
N GLY A 12 22.96 -14.33 -33.94
CA GLY A 12 21.61 -13.91 -34.33
C GLY A 12 20.62 -15.05 -34.59
N GLU A 13 21.03 -16.31 -34.47
CA GLU A 13 20.14 -17.48 -34.53
C GLU A 13 19.49 -17.73 -33.16
N VAL A 14 18.80 -16.70 -32.66
CA VAL A 14 18.28 -16.63 -31.28
C VAL A 14 17.36 -17.79 -30.94
N ARG A 15 16.39 -18.12 -31.80
CA ARG A 15 15.41 -19.19 -31.56
C ARG A 15 16.09 -20.55 -31.35
N LYS A 16 16.97 -20.95 -32.27
CA LYS A 16 17.72 -22.21 -32.17
C LYS A 16 18.64 -22.24 -30.96
N GLY A 17 19.24 -21.09 -30.62
CA GLY A 17 20.08 -20.96 -29.44
C GLY A 17 19.30 -21.12 -28.14
N ILE A 18 18.07 -20.60 -28.07
CA ILE A 18 17.15 -20.79 -26.94
C ILE A 18 16.72 -22.25 -26.84
N ASP A 19 16.23 -22.85 -27.93
CA ASP A 19 15.81 -24.26 -27.94
C ASP A 19 16.94 -25.17 -27.45
N GLN A 20 18.17 -24.95 -27.94
CA GLN A 20 19.34 -25.70 -27.50
C GLN A 20 19.69 -25.45 -26.03
N ALA A 21 19.54 -24.23 -25.52
CA ALA A 21 19.78 -23.94 -24.11
C ALA A 21 18.75 -24.63 -23.21
N LEU A 22 17.47 -24.67 -23.64
CA LEU A 22 16.39 -25.36 -22.96
C LEU A 22 16.57 -26.88 -22.98
N GLU A 23 17.01 -27.46 -24.11
CA GLU A 23 17.34 -28.89 -24.22
C GLU A 23 18.47 -29.31 -23.28
N ILE A 24 19.48 -28.45 -23.10
CA ILE A 24 20.58 -28.72 -22.17
C ILE A 24 20.09 -28.70 -20.71
N GLY A 25 19.09 -27.86 -20.40
CA GLY A 25 18.45 -27.79 -19.08
C GLY A 25 19.38 -27.32 -17.95
N SER A 26 20.53 -26.72 -18.27
CA SER A 26 21.50 -26.27 -17.27
C SER A 26 21.25 -24.80 -16.91
N GLU A 27 20.97 -24.55 -15.63
CA GLU A 27 20.68 -23.20 -15.13
C GLU A 27 21.80 -22.19 -15.44
N THR A 28 23.07 -22.61 -15.36
CA THR A 28 24.21 -21.74 -15.63
C THR A 28 24.24 -21.31 -17.10
N VAL A 29 23.99 -22.25 -18.02
CA VAL A 29 23.89 -21.96 -19.46
C VAL A 29 22.72 -21.01 -19.72
N CYS A 30 21.57 -21.23 -19.08
CA CYS A 30 20.40 -20.36 -19.23
C CYS A 30 20.68 -18.92 -18.77
N ARG A 31 21.35 -18.74 -17.62
CA ARG A 31 21.74 -17.40 -17.12
C ARG A 31 22.73 -16.69 -18.05
N GLU A 32 23.73 -17.42 -18.56
CA GLU A 32 24.71 -16.86 -19.50
C GLU A 32 24.03 -16.45 -20.82
N CYS A 33 23.13 -17.29 -21.35
CA CYS A 33 22.33 -16.98 -22.52
C CYS A 33 21.42 -15.77 -22.29
N ALA A 34 20.77 -15.69 -21.12
CA ALA A 34 19.93 -14.54 -20.75
C ALA A 34 20.72 -13.23 -20.75
N SER A 35 21.90 -13.20 -20.13
CA SER A 35 22.76 -12.00 -20.12
C SER A 35 23.18 -11.54 -21.53
N ILE A 36 23.36 -12.47 -22.46
CA ILE A 36 23.66 -12.14 -23.87
C ILE A 36 22.42 -11.53 -24.54
N LEU A 37 21.24 -12.12 -24.33
CA LEU A 37 19.97 -11.63 -24.88
C LEU A 37 19.64 -10.23 -24.35
N GLU A 38 19.87 -9.98 -23.06
CA GLU A 38 19.70 -8.66 -22.45
C GLU A 38 20.61 -7.61 -23.11
N GLY A 39 21.89 -7.96 -23.35
CA GLY A 39 22.83 -7.09 -24.07
C GLY A 39 22.42 -6.82 -25.53
N MET A 40 21.70 -7.75 -26.16
CA MET A 40 21.12 -7.61 -27.49
C MET A 40 19.76 -6.89 -27.49
N LYS A 41 19.26 -6.47 -26.32
CA LYS A 41 17.94 -5.84 -26.10
C LYS A 41 16.74 -6.74 -26.42
N LEU A 42 16.94 -8.05 -26.43
CA LEU A 42 15.89 -9.06 -26.60
C LEU A 42 15.32 -9.43 -25.22
N LEU A 43 14.51 -8.52 -24.68
CA LEU A 43 14.07 -8.54 -23.29
C LEU A 43 13.09 -9.69 -22.99
N ASP A 44 12.14 -9.97 -23.88
CA ASP A 44 11.16 -11.03 -23.68
C ASP A 44 11.82 -12.42 -23.63
N GLU A 45 12.73 -12.69 -24.57
CA GLU A 45 13.51 -13.93 -24.59
C GLU A 45 14.48 -14.00 -23.41
N SER A 46 15.09 -12.88 -23.03
CA SER A 46 15.97 -12.81 -21.85
C SER A 46 15.23 -13.18 -20.56
N ALA A 47 14.01 -12.67 -20.37
CA ALA A 47 13.20 -12.97 -19.20
C ALA A 47 12.85 -14.46 -19.10
N LEU A 48 12.48 -15.09 -20.23
CA LEU A 48 12.26 -16.53 -20.30
C LEU A 48 13.52 -17.32 -19.90
N MET A 49 14.68 -16.92 -20.41
CA MET A 49 15.94 -17.59 -20.07
C MET A 49 16.33 -17.39 -18.60
N TYR A 50 16.05 -16.23 -18.00
CA TYR A 50 16.26 -16.00 -16.56
C TYR A 50 15.33 -16.85 -15.70
N GLN A 51 14.08 -17.04 -16.12
CA GLN A 51 13.14 -17.96 -15.47
C GLN A 51 13.68 -19.39 -15.46
N HIS A 52 14.12 -19.91 -16.61
CA HIS A 52 14.73 -21.25 -16.69
C HIS A 52 16.11 -21.33 -16.02
N GLY A 53 16.78 -20.19 -15.83
CA GLY A 53 18.04 -20.07 -15.10
C GLY A 53 17.89 -19.98 -13.58
N GLY A 54 16.66 -20.04 -13.05
CA GLY A 54 16.37 -19.93 -11.61
C GLY A 54 16.42 -18.51 -11.05
N GLN A 55 16.60 -17.48 -11.89
CA GLN A 55 16.63 -16.06 -11.48
C GLN A 55 15.27 -15.41 -11.72
N VAL A 56 14.29 -15.82 -10.93
CA VAL A 56 12.89 -15.41 -11.10
C VAL A 56 12.69 -13.91 -10.89
N GLU A 57 13.35 -13.33 -9.89
CA GLU A 57 13.22 -11.89 -9.59
C GLU A 57 13.69 -11.01 -10.75
N ARG A 58 14.83 -11.36 -11.35
CA ARG A 58 15.36 -10.65 -12.54
C ARG A 58 14.47 -10.85 -13.76
N ALA A 59 13.86 -12.03 -13.93
CA ALA A 59 12.88 -12.25 -14.99
C ALA A 59 11.66 -11.33 -14.82
N VAL A 60 11.15 -11.20 -13.58
CA VAL A 60 10.02 -10.32 -13.26
C VAL A 60 10.37 -8.84 -13.52
N GLU A 61 11.55 -8.37 -13.13
CA GLU A 61 12.01 -7.00 -13.44
C GLU A 61 11.96 -6.72 -14.96
N ILE A 62 12.44 -7.66 -15.77
CA ILE A 62 12.43 -7.52 -17.22
C ILE A 62 10.99 -7.58 -17.76
N TYR A 63 10.14 -8.47 -17.24
CA TYR A 63 8.72 -8.52 -17.63
C TYR A 63 7.95 -7.25 -17.28
N LEU A 64 8.25 -6.63 -16.14
CA LEU A 64 7.71 -5.33 -15.78
C LEU A 64 8.17 -4.23 -16.75
N SER A 65 9.44 -4.25 -17.14
CA SER A 65 10.00 -3.28 -18.09
C SER A 65 9.39 -3.37 -19.50
N THR A 66 9.04 -4.59 -19.93
CA THR A 66 8.42 -4.88 -21.24
C THR A 66 6.89 -4.76 -21.22
N ARG A 67 6.29 -4.45 -20.07
CA ARG A 67 4.84 -4.45 -19.81
C ARG A 67 4.19 -5.81 -20.04
N ASN A 68 4.94 -6.90 -19.92
CA ASN A 68 4.41 -8.26 -20.02
C ASN A 68 3.94 -8.74 -18.64
N LEU A 69 2.78 -8.26 -18.20
CA LEU A 69 2.26 -8.60 -16.86
C LEU A 69 1.80 -10.06 -16.75
N LYS A 70 1.41 -10.69 -17.86
CA LYS A 70 1.02 -12.11 -17.90
C LYS A 70 2.19 -13.03 -17.59
N GLY A 71 3.38 -12.71 -18.09
CA GLY A 71 4.61 -13.43 -17.74
C GLY A 71 4.99 -13.23 -16.28
N ALA A 72 4.87 -11.99 -15.78
CA ALA A 72 5.17 -11.66 -14.39
C ALA A 72 4.21 -12.36 -13.39
N SER A 73 2.90 -12.40 -13.66
CA SER A 73 1.88 -12.92 -12.73
C SER A 73 2.14 -14.37 -12.30
N GLY A 74 2.60 -15.22 -13.23
CA GLY A 74 2.95 -16.61 -12.94
C GLY A 74 4.20 -16.77 -12.07
N LEU A 75 5.06 -15.75 -12.06
CA LEU A 75 6.32 -15.72 -11.33
C LEU A 75 6.22 -15.02 -9.98
N MET A 76 5.27 -14.09 -9.80
CA MET A 76 5.09 -13.33 -8.56
C MET A 76 4.91 -14.21 -7.32
N GLN A 77 4.36 -15.43 -7.45
CA GLN A 77 4.22 -16.37 -6.32
C GLN A 77 5.57 -16.83 -5.73
N GLN A 78 6.65 -16.75 -6.52
CA GLN A 78 7.99 -17.17 -6.11
C GLN A 78 8.85 -15.98 -5.67
N VAL A 79 8.43 -14.76 -6.02
CA VAL A 79 9.11 -13.53 -5.63
C VAL A 79 8.87 -13.28 -4.15
N LYS A 80 9.93 -12.92 -3.43
CA LYS A 80 9.85 -12.54 -2.01
C LYS A 80 10.15 -11.07 -1.78
N THR A 81 10.74 -10.42 -2.78
CA THR A 81 11.19 -9.03 -2.71
C THR A 81 10.01 -8.06 -2.73
N PRO A 82 9.71 -7.34 -1.62
CA PRO A 82 8.55 -6.45 -1.54
C PRO A 82 8.54 -5.34 -2.60
N LEU A 83 9.72 -4.84 -2.98
CA LEU A 83 9.84 -3.80 -4.00
C LEU A 83 9.28 -4.23 -5.36
N LEU A 84 9.42 -5.50 -5.73
CA LEU A 84 8.87 -6.04 -6.98
C LEU A 84 7.35 -6.14 -6.91
N HIS A 85 6.79 -6.52 -5.76
CA HIS A 85 5.35 -6.48 -5.53
C HIS A 85 4.78 -5.06 -5.64
N LEU A 86 5.49 -4.03 -5.15
CA LEU A 86 5.09 -2.62 -5.36
C LEU A 86 5.06 -2.23 -6.83
N GLN A 87 6.11 -2.59 -7.59
CA GLN A 87 6.18 -2.26 -9.02
C GLN A 87 5.10 -2.99 -9.83
N TYR A 88 4.88 -4.27 -9.52
CA TYR A 88 3.84 -5.08 -10.15
C TYR A 88 2.44 -4.58 -9.79
N GLY A 89 2.18 -4.25 -8.52
CA GLY A 89 0.93 -3.63 -8.07
C GLY A 89 0.62 -2.33 -8.82
N ARG A 90 1.61 -1.45 -9.01
CA ARG A 90 1.46 -0.22 -9.81
C ARG A 90 1.11 -0.51 -11.27
N ALA A 91 1.71 -1.53 -11.86
CA ALA A 91 1.41 -1.93 -13.23
C ALA A 91 -0.03 -2.48 -13.36
N ARG A 92 -0.48 -3.29 -12.40
CA ARG A 92 -1.86 -3.80 -12.35
C ARG A 92 -2.89 -2.71 -12.08
N GLU A 93 -2.56 -1.74 -11.23
CA GLU A 93 -3.37 -0.53 -11.01
C GLU A 93 -3.55 0.28 -12.31
N ALA A 94 -2.49 0.43 -13.11
CA ALA A 94 -2.56 1.10 -14.41
C ALA A 94 -3.42 0.36 -15.45
N GLU A 95 -3.54 -0.97 -15.34
CA GLU A 95 -4.47 -1.77 -16.16
C GLU A 95 -5.92 -1.76 -15.63
N GLY A 96 -6.18 -1.13 -14.49
CA GLY A 96 -7.49 -1.12 -13.84
C GLY A 96 -7.81 -2.38 -13.05
N SER A 97 -6.85 -3.29 -12.85
CA SER A 97 -7.01 -4.52 -12.06
C SER A 97 -6.77 -4.24 -10.58
N TYR A 98 -7.68 -3.50 -9.95
CA TYR A 98 -7.51 -3.02 -8.57
C TYR A 98 -7.47 -4.13 -7.51
N GLU A 99 -8.26 -5.19 -7.67
CA GLU A 99 -8.29 -6.31 -6.70
C GLU A 99 -6.95 -7.04 -6.59
N GLU A 100 -6.27 -7.22 -7.72
CA GLU A 100 -4.94 -7.83 -7.74
C GLU A 100 -3.90 -6.86 -7.20
N ALA A 101 -3.96 -5.59 -7.60
CA ALA A 101 -3.06 -4.57 -7.07
C ALA A 101 -3.13 -4.47 -5.53
N ILE A 102 -4.33 -4.59 -4.94
CA ILE A 102 -4.51 -4.63 -3.48
C ILE A 102 -3.73 -5.79 -2.85
N LYS A 103 -3.81 -7.01 -3.41
CA LYS A 103 -3.09 -8.18 -2.88
C LYS A 103 -1.59 -7.97 -2.89
N GLU A 104 -1.08 -7.40 -3.97
CA GLU A 104 0.35 -7.15 -4.16
C GLU A 104 0.85 -6.03 -3.23
N TYR A 105 0.08 -4.95 -3.06
CA TYR A 105 0.41 -3.89 -2.12
C TYR A 105 0.32 -4.34 -0.65
N LEU A 106 -0.64 -5.20 -0.31
CA LEU A 106 -0.72 -5.83 1.02
C LEU A 106 0.52 -6.70 1.28
N PHE A 107 0.97 -7.48 0.30
CA PHE A 107 2.19 -8.26 0.42
C PHE A 107 3.43 -7.37 0.61
N ALA A 108 3.47 -6.25 -0.09
CA ALA A 108 4.55 -5.27 0.06
C ALA A 108 4.48 -4.44 1.34
N GLY A 109 3.38 -4.50 2.10
CA GLY A 109 3.15 -3.72 3.30
C GLY A 109 2.81 -2.24 3.06
N ASP A 110 2.42 -1.85 1.84
CA ASP A 110 2.05 -0.48 1.52
C ASP A 110 0.57 -0.21 1.82
N ILE A 111 0.30 0.07 3.10
CA ILE A 111 -1.04 0.31 3.63
C ILE A 111 -1.68 1.56 3.01
N LEU A 112 -0.89 2.58 2.67
CA LEU A 112 -1.38 3.82 2.07
C LEU A 112 -1.98 3.55 0.68
N SER A 113 -1.24 2.84 -0.17
CA SER A 113 -1.71 2.47 -1.50
C SER A 113 -2.94 1.57 -1.44
N VAL A 114 -2.99 0.62 -0.50
CA VAL A 114 -4.16 -0.24 -0.29
C VAL A 114 -5.39 0.57 0.15
N ALA A 115 -5.24 1.47 1.11
CA ALA A 115 -6.35 2.33 1.57
C ALA A 115 -6.89 3.20 0.42
N ARG A 116 -6.02 3.76 -0.41
CA ARG A 116 -6.42 4.51 -1.62
C ARG A 116 -7.21 3.64 -2.60
N LEU A 117 -6.77 2.40 -2.82
CA LEU A 117 -7.44 1.48 -3.74
C LEU A 117 -8.82 1.05 -3.21
N TYR A 118 -8.94 0.75 -1.92
CA TYR A 118 -10.24 0.43 -1.30
C TYR A 118 -11.24 1.58 -1.47
N ILE A 119 -10.80 2.82 -1.28
CA ILE A 119 -11.63 4.01 -1.53
C ILE A 119 -12.04 4.08 -3.01
N ASN A 120 -11.13 3.80 -3.94
CA ASN A 120 -11.40 3.86 -5.38
C ASN A 120 -12.46 2.83 -5.83
N ILE A 121 -12.46 1.63 -5.24
CA ILE A 121 -13.48 0.60 -5.48
C ILE A 121 -14.73 0.78 -4.61
N ASN A 122 -14.82 1.89 -3.85
CA ASN A 122 -15.90 2.22 -2.93
C ASN A 122 -16.14 1.19 -1.81
N ASP A 123 -15.11 0.45 -1.41
CA ASP A 123 -15.14 -0.49 -0.30
C ASP A 123 -14.57 0.15 0.97
N LEU A 124 -15.42 0.96 1.62
CA LEU A 124 -15.03 1.69 2.83
C LEU A 124 -14.90 0.78 4.05
N GLY A 125 -15.63 -0.33 4.09
CA GLY A 125 -15.57 -1.27 5.20
C GLY A 125 -14.17 -1.84 5.37
N SER A 126 -13.60 -2.35 4.28
CA SER A 126 -12.23 -2.87 4.27
C SER A 126 -11.18 -1.78 4.51
N ALA A 127 -11.37 -0.57 3.96
CA ALA A 127 -10.48 0.55 4.24
C ALA A 127 -10.42 0.89 5.75
N PHE A 128 -11.58 0.89 6.42
CA PHE A 128 -11.67 1.24 7.83
C PHE A 128 -11.03 0.18 8.73
N ILE A 129 -11.27 -1.10 8.45
CA ILE A 129 -10.66 -2.21 9.17
C ILE A 129 -9.14 -2.14 9.02
N LEU A 130 -8.65 -1.96 7.79
CA LEU A 130 -7.22 -1.89 7.49
C LEU A 130 -6.50 -0.80 8.28
N VAL A 131 -7.08 0.41 8.32
CA VAL A 131 -6.51 1.55 9.06
C VAL A 131 -6.56 1.32 10.57
N ARG A 132 -7.65 0.76 11.10
CA ARG A 132 -7.77 0.46 12.54
C ARG A 132 -6.76 -0.60 13.00
N GLU A 133 -6.49 -1.59 12.17
CA GLU A 133 -5.52 -2.67 12.47
C GLU A 133 -4.07 -2.19 12.38
N ASN A 134 -3.72 -1.47 11.31
CA ASN A 134 -2.33 -1.06 11.07
C ASN A 134 -1.96 0.26 11.75
N LYS A 135 -2.95 1.08 12.13
CA LYS A 135 -2.78 2.42 12.75
C LYS A 135 -1.78 3.31 11.98
N SER A 136 -1.72 3.18 10.66
CA SER A 136 -0.85 4.01 9.82
C SER A 136 -1.39 5.43 9.72
N ALA A 137 -0.59 6.42 10.15
CA ALA A 137 -1.01 7.80 10.18
C ALA A 137 -1.32 8.36 8.77
N GLU A 138 -0.51 8.00 7.78
CA GLU A 138 -0.71 8.43 6.39
C GLU A 138 -1.99 7.85 5.79
N ALA A 139 -2.25 6.55 6.01
CA ALA A 139 -3.47 5.90 5.52
C ALA A 139 -4.71 6.46 6.22
N ALA A 140 -4.66 6.68 7.53
CA ALA A 140 -5.74 7.29 8.30
C ALA A 140 -6.07 8.71 7.81
N LEU A 141 -5.07 9.50 7.43
CA LEU A 141 -5.28 10.83 6.87
C LEU A 141 -6.01 10.79 5.51
N VAL A 142 -5.69 9.82 4.65
CA VAL A 142 -6.39 9.67 3.36
C VAL A 142 -7.84 9.26 3.58
N VAL A 143 -8.08 8.28 4.45
CA VAL A 143 -9.43 7.80 4.77
C VAL A 143 -10.28 8.90 5.42
N SER A 144 -9.73 9.65 6.39
CA SER A 144 -10.46 10.75 7.04
C SER A 144 -10.91 11.84 6.04
N ARG A 145 -10.03 12.26 5.12
CA ARG A 145 -10.37 13.23 4.08
C ARG A 145 -11.50 12.75 3.17
N PHE A 146 -11.48 11.46 2.81
CA PHE A 146 -12.57 10.88 2.03
C PHE A 146 -13.89 10.85 2.83
N CYS A 147 -13.84 10.48 4.10
CA CYS A 147 -15.01 10.50 4.99
C CYS A 147 -15.61 11.90 5.12
N GLN A 148 -14.78 12.94 5.23
CA GLN A 148 -15.25 14.35 5.24
C GLN A 148 -16.03 14.71 3.96
N GLN A 149 -15.55 14.28 2.79
CA GLN A 149 -16.23 14.53 1.52
C GLN A 149 -17.58 13.81 1.42
N GLN A 150 -17.70 12.64 2.07
CA GLN A 150 -18.93 11.85 2.11
C GLN A 150 -19.85 12.22 3.28
N SER A 151 -19.57 13.31 4.01
CA SER A 151 -20.30 13.75 5.20
C SER A 151 -20.34 12.71 6.34
N LYS A 152 -19.36 11.80 6.38
CA LYS A 152 -19.16 10.81 7.45
C LYS A 152 -18.22 11.37 8.52
N PHE A 153 -18.72 12.34 9.27
CA PHE A 153 -17.89 13.13 10.19
C PHE A 153 -17.44 12.34 11.42
N GLU A 154 -18.23 11.38 11.91
CA GLU A 154 -17.86 10.55 13.06
C GLU A 154 -16.59 9.74 12.78
N GLU A 155 -16.54 9.02 11.66
CA GLU A 155 -15.37 8.23 11.26
C GLU A 155 -14.21 9.12 10.85
N ALA A 156 -14.48 10.29 10.25
CA ALA A 156 -13.42 11.25 9.92
C ALA A 156 -12.67 11.73 11.18
N ILE A 157 -13.39 12.04 12.26
CA ILE A 157 -12.81 12.47 13.53
C ILE A 157 -11.98 11.33 14.15
N GLU A 158 -12.51 10.10 14.16
CA GLU A 158 -11.77 8.92 14.63
C GLU A 158 -10.45 8.75 13.87
N PHE A 159 -10.47 8.79 12.54
CA PHE A 159 -9.27 8.61 11.73
C PHE A 159 -8.30 9.79 11.81
N LEU A 160 -8.76 11.01 12.07
CA LEU A 160 -7.87 12.16 12.34
C LEU A 160 -7.11 11.97 13.66
N VAL A 161 -7.76 11.41 14.69
CA VAL A 161 -7.10 11.06 15.95
C VAL A 161 -6.06 9.95 15.72
N VAL A 162 -6.39 8.91 14.96
CA VAL A 162 -5.44 7.85 14.58
C VAL A 162 -4.26 8.41 13.77
N ALA A 163 -4.51 9.40 12.91
CA ALA A 163 -3.47 10.11 12.16
C ALA A 163 -2.62 11.06 13.01
N ARG A 164 -2.92 11.22 14.31
CA ARG A 164 -2.32 12.20 15.23
C ARG A 164 -2.52 13.66 14.79
N CYS A 165 -3.54 13.91 13.97
CA CYS A 165 -3.96 15.24 13.53
C CYS A 165 -4.97 15.85 14.50
N PHE A 166 -4.60 15.96 15.79
CA PHE A 166 -5.51 16.35 16.87
C PHE A 166 -6.17 17.71 16.66
N LYS A 167 -5.43 18.71 16.17
CA LYS A 167 -5.97 20.04 15.92
C LYS A 167 -7.07 20.03 14.86
N GLU A 168 -6.82 19.38 13.73
CA GLU A 168 -7.82 19.23 12.66
C GLU A 168 -9.03 18.41 13.13
N GLY A 169 -8.79 17.35 13.93
CA GLY A 169 -9.84 16.56 14.55
C GLY A 169 -10.73 17.38 15.49
N TYR A 170 -10.13 18.22 16.34
CA TYR A 170 -10.83 19.11 17.26
C TYR A 170 -11.65 20.16 16.51
N ASP A 171 -11.07 20.83 15.52
CA ASP A 171 -11.76 21.86 14.74
C ASP A 171 -12.98 21.26 14.01
N LEU A 172 -12.83 20.05 13.45
CA LEU A 172 -13.92 19.33 12.81
C LEU A 172 -15.01 18.91 13.81
N ALA A 173 -14.61 18.36 14.97
CA ALA A 173 -15.55 17.94 16.01
C ALA A 173 -16.33 19.13 16.60
N ASN A 174 -15.67 20.27 16.81
CA ASN A 174 -16.30 21.48 17.32
C ASN A 174 -17.31 22.06 16.31
N THR A 175 -16.92 22.14 15.03
CA THR A 175 -17.80 22.66 13.97
C THR A 175 -19.04 21.78 13.74
N GLN A 176 -18.89 20.45 13.82
CA GLN A 176 -20.00 19.50 13.64
C GLN A 176 -20.76 19.16 14.93
N ARG A 177 -20.36 19.74 16.08
CA ARG A 177 -20.91 19.42 17.42
C ARG A 177 -20.79 17.94 17.82
N LEU A 178 -19.68 17.31 17.40
CA LEU A 178 -19.34 15.89 17.67
C LEU A 178 -18.16 15.78 18.65
N MET A 179 -18.06 16.68 19.62
CA MET A 179 -16.96 16.69 20.60
C MET A 179 -16.91 15.43 21.45
N ASP A 180 -18.06 14.83 21.77
CA ASP A 180 -18.12 13.57 22.52
C ASP A 180 -17.40 12.44 21.76
N ARG A 181 -17.59 12.37 20.44
CA ARG A 181 -16.90 11.38 19.57
C ARG A 181 -15.40 11.60 19.50
N TYR A 182 -14.95 12.85 19.54
CA TYR A 182 -13.53 13.18 19.57
C TYR A 182 -12.88 12.69 20.87
N VAL A 183 -13.51 12.98 22.01
CA VAL A 183 -13.04 12.51 23.34
C VAL A 183 -13.06 10.98 23.41
N ASP A 184 -14.14 10.34 22.98
CA ASP A 184 -14.25 8.86 22.92
C ASP A 184 -13.12 8.23 22.09
N SER A 185 -12.73 8.89 20.99
CA SER A 185 -11.67 8.41 20.11
C SER A 185 -10.28 8.63 20.71
N LEU A 186 -10.07 9.76 21.41
CA LEU A 186 -8.83 10.02 22.15
C LEU A 186 -8.61 8.99 23.26
N ILE A 187 -9.65 8.68 24.05
CA ILE A 187 -9.57 7.72 25.16
C ILE A 187 -9.23 6.31 24.67
N ARG A 188 -9.77 5.92 23.51
CA ARG A 188 -9.54 4.59 22.90
C ARG A 188 -8.13 4.43 22.33
N THR A 189 -7.40 5.52 22.16
CA THR A 189 -6.08 5.51 21.55
C THR A 189 -5.02 5.45 22.66
N ASP A 190 -4.08 4.50 22.57
CA ASP A 190 -3.00 4.33 23.56
C ASP A 190 -1.91 5.43 23.50
N ASP A 191 -2.17 6.55 22.82
CA ASP A 191 -1.22 7.65 22.66
C ASP A 191 -1.23 8.55 23.90
N GLU A 192 -0.06 8.76 24.52
CA GLU A 192 0.10 9.64 25.69
C GLU A 192 -0.40 11.07 25.42
N ALA A 193 -0.14 11.58 24.21
CA ALA A 193 -0.63 12.88 23.77
C ALA A 193 -2.16 12.91 23.66
N ALA A 194 -2.80 11.82 23.23
CA ALA A 194 -4.25 11.73 23.16
C ALA A 194 -4.88 11.73 24.56
N SER A 195 -4.26 11.01 25.51
CA SER A 195 -4.70 10.99 26.92
C SER A 195 -4.60 12.36 27.59
N ALA A 196 -3.50 13.09 27.37
CA ALA A 196 -3.33 14.44 27.91
C ALA A 196 -4.37 15.42 27.36
N ILE A 197 -4.69 15.33 26.06
CA ILE A 197 -5.72 16.16 25.44
C ILE A 197 -7.11 15.79 25.98
N ALA A 198 -7.43 14.51 26.11
CA ALA A 198 -8.71 14.05 26.67
C ALA A 198 -8.94 14.59 28.09
N GLN A 199 -7.94 14.47 28.97
CA GLN A 199 -8.01 15.01 30.34
C GLN A 199 -8.16 16.54 30.37
N ALA A 200 -7.48 17.25 29.45
CA ALA A 200 -7.62 18.70 29.35
C ALA A 200 -9.02 19.11 28.89
N THR A 201 -9.61 18.38 27.93
CA THR A 201 -10.97 18.64 27.45
C THR A 201 -12.04 18.32 28.51
N GLU A 202 -11.87 17.26 29.30
CA GLU A 202 -12.78 16.94 30.40
C GLU A 202 -12.70 17.99 31.52
N LYS A 203 -11.50 18.41 31.92
CA LYS A 203 -11.32 19.48 32.93
C LYS A 203 -11.94 20.81 32.47
N ALA A 204 -11.78 21.16 31.20
CA ALA A 204 -12.38 22.36 30.64
C ALA A 204 -13.92 22.30 30.68
N LYS A 205 -14.51 21.13 30.41
CA LYS A 205 -15.96 20.93 30.52
C LYS A 205 -16.45 21.09 31.96
N GLN A 206 -15.74 20.50 32.93
CA GLN A 206 -16.08 20.60 34.35
C GLN A 206 -15.98 22.05 34.88
N LEU A 207 -14.96 22.79 34.45
CA LEU A 207 -14.81 24.22 34.79
C LEU A 207 -15.97 25.06 34.21
N ALA A 208 -16.36 24.81 32.96
CA ALA A 208 -17.50 25.51 32.35
C ALA A 208 -18.84 25.19 33.03
N GLU A 209 -19.05 23.94 33.47
CA GLU A 209 -20.23 23.55 34.24
C GLU A 209 -20.24 24.19 35.64
N GLN A 210 -19.08 24.29 36.29
CA GLN A 210 -18.94 25.00 37.57
C GLN A 210 -19.20 26.50 37.44
N GLU A 211 -18.67 27.16 36.41
CA GLU A 211 -18.92 28.59 36.14
C GLU A 211 -20.39 28.87 35.79
N GLN A 212 -21.10 27.90 35.19
CA GLN A 212 -22.54 28.03 34.93
C GLN A 212 -23.37 27.93 36.22
N LEU A 213 -23.05 26.99 37.10
CA LEU A 213 -23.70 26.85 38.40
C LEU A 213 -23.44 28.06 39.31
N GLU A 214 -22.20 28.58 39.34
CA GLU A 214 -21.87 29.78 40.12
C GLU A 214 -22.59 31.04 39.60
N ASN A 215 -22.81 31.18 38.29
CA ASN A 215 -23.56 32.32 37.75
C ASN A 215 -25.08 32.21 37.97
N GLU A 216 -25.65 31.00 37.98
CA GLU A 216 -27.07 30.78 38.32
C GLU A 216 -27.35 31.04 39.81
N GLU A 217 -26.40 30.75 40.71
CA GLU A 217 -26.52 31.07 42.14
C GLU A 217 -26.43 32.58 42.45
N ILE A 218 -25.86 33.39 41.56
CA ILE A 218 -25.71 34.85 41.75
C ILE A 218 -26.97 35.64 41.31
N ASP A 219 -27.80 35.06 40.43
CA ASP A 219 -29.03 35.72 39.92
C ASP A 219 -30.29 35.44 40.78
N GLU A 220 -30.20 34.61 41.84
CA GLU A 220 -31.30 34.32 42.78
C GLU A 220 -31.29 35.13 44.10
N ASP A 221 -30.27 35.99 44.34
CA ASP A 221 -30.15 36.88 45.52
C ASP A 221 -30.45 38.36 45.20
#